data_AF-A0AAW1FMA6-F1
#
_entry.id   AF-A0AAW1FMA6-F1
#
_cell.length_a   1.000
_cell.length_b   1.000
_cell.length_c   1.000
_cell.angle_alpha   90.00
_cell.angle_beta   90.00
_cell.angle_gamma   90.00
#
_symmetry.space_group_name_H-M   'P 1'
#
loop_
_entity.id
_entity.type
_entity.pdbx_description
1 polymer ?
#
loop_
_entity_poly.entity_id
_entity_poly.type
_entity_poly.pdbx_seq_one_letter_code
_entity_poly.pdbx_strand_id
1 'polypeptide(L)'
;MLEHTLQEEITKPAPAAALEMGDQLIRQLREKLYTLQSMSIMSLATLLDPRFKVIGFFSQTKATEAIKRLTSECATIIRSKQSTEEIPQASTSHDVTGGSKLWHRLDTSVMEARKTQNVTADATVEIGAVVSKKRNRLKPKTVEKLLFLNKNE
;
A
#
# COMPACT_ATOMS: atom_id res chain seq x y z
N MET A 1 6.29 -57.79 1.94
CA MET A 1 7.42 -57.40 2.81
C MET A 1 7.92 -56.01 2.43
N LEU A 2 8.37 -55.78 1.19
CA LEU A 2 8.74 -54.45 0.66
C LEU A 2 7.62 -53.39 0.74
N GLU A 3 6.40 -53.74 0.36
CA GLU A 3 5.23 -52.85 0.47
C GLU A 3 4.96 -52.40 1.91
N HIS A 4 5.08 -53.31 2.88
CA HIS A 4 4.87 -52.99 4.30
C HIS A 4 5.96 -52.07 4.84
N THR A 5 7.23 -52.31 4.47
CA THR A 5 8.37 -51.47 4.86
C THR A 5 8.33 -50.08 4.20
N LEU A 6 7.83 -49.99 2.96
CA LEU A 6 7.58 -48.71 2.28
C LEU A 6 6.42 -47.96 2.94
N GLN A 7 5.33 -48.64 3.30
CA GLN A 7 4.22 -48.04 4.03
C GLN A 7 4.67 -47.51 5.40
N GLU A 8 5.52 -48.24 6.14
CA GLU A 8 6.06 -47.81 7.43
C GLU A 8 6.92 -46.55 7.33
N GLU A 9 7.79 -46.43 6.32
CA GLU A 9 8.60 -45.22 6.11
C GLU A 9 7.77 -44.03 5.61
N ILE A 10 6.71 -44.25 4.84
CA ILE A 10 5.77 -43.19 4.40
C ILE A 10 4.92 -42.69 5.58
N THR A 11 4.61 -43.56 6.56
CA THR A 11 3.79 -43.22 7.73
C THR A 11 4.61 -42.66 8.89
N LYS A 12 5.94 -42.68 8.78
CA LYS A 12 6.85 -42.21 9.83
C LYS A 12 6.76 -40.69 9.93
N PRO A 13 6.28 -40.13 11.06
CA PRO A 13 6.27 -38.68 11.23
C PRO A 13 7.71 -38.17 11.14
N ALA A 14 7.87 -36.99 10.52
CA ALA A 14 9.17 -36.36 10.37
C ALA A 14 9.94 -36.40 11.70
N PRO A 15 11.24 -36.72 11.70
CA PRO A 15 12.01 -36.83 12.93
C PRO A 15 11.83 -35.56 13.76
N ALA A 16 11.64 -35.68 15.08
CA ALA A 16 11.28 -34.55 15.95
C ALA A 16 12.24 -33.35 15.77
N ALA A 17 13.53 -33.63 15.54
CA ALA A 17 14.54 -32.62 15.22
C ALA A 17 14.24 -31.84 13.92
N ALA A 18 13.67 -32.47 12.89
CA ALA A 18 13.28 -31.80 11.65
C ALA A 18 12.08 -30.87 11.84
N LEU A 19 11.12 -31.23 12.69
CA LEU A 19 10.02 -30.34 13.07
C LEU A 19 10.54 -29.14 13.87
N GLU A 20 11.41 -29.38 14.86
CA GLU A 20 12.03 -28.32 15.66
C GLU A 20 12.86 -27.35 14.81
N MET A 21 13.67 -27.87 13.88
CA MET A 21 14.40 -27.04 12.92
C MET A 21 13.45 -26.23 12.02
N GLY A 22 12.33 -26.83 11.60
CA GLY A 22 11.29 -26.17 10.83
C GLY A 22 10.67 -24.99 11.58
N ASP A 23 10.26 -25.20 12.83
CA ASP A 23 9.70 -24.16 13.70
C ASP A 23 10.69 -23.03 13.95
N GLN A 24 11.97 -23.38 14.18
CA GLN A 24 13.01 -22.39 14.38
C GLN A 24 13.22 -21.53 13.13
N LEU A 25 13.21 -22.13 11.94
CA LEU A 25 13.33 -21.40 10.68
C LEU A 25 12.12 -20.48 10.43
N ILE A 26 10.91 -20.97 10.69
CA ILE A 26 9.67 -20.18 10.58
C ILE A 26 9.74 -18.98 11.54
N ARG A 27 10.19 -19.19 12.78
CA ARG A 27 10.36 -18.13 13.79
C ARG A 27 11.35 -17.07 13.33
N GLN A 28 12.51 -17.48 12.82
CA GLN A 28 13.52 -16.53 12.32
C GLN A 28 13.04 -15.76 11.09
N LEU A 29 12.37 -16.44 10.15
CA LEU A 29 11.79 -15.79 8.97
C LEU A 29 10.76 -14.73 9.38
N ARG A 30 9.90 -15.04 10.35
CA ARG A 30 8.91 -14.10 10.89
C ARG A 30 9.55 -12.86 11.48
N GLU A 31 10.57 -13.04 12.32
CA GLU A 31 11.28 -11.93 12.96
C GLU A 31 11.90 -10.98 11.91
N LYS A 32 12.57 -11.55 10.90
CA LYS A 32 13.16 -10.78 9.80
C LYS A 32 12.10 -10.08 8.97
N LEU A 33 11.02 -10.78 8.60
CA LEU A 33 9.92 -10.21 7.82
C LEU A 33 9.18 -9.10 8.58
N TYR A 34 9.01 -9.25 9.89
CA TYR A 34 8.40 -8.22 10.73
C TYR A 34 9.26 -6.95 10.77
N THR A 35 10.58 -7.11 10.91
CA THR A 35 11.52 -5.99 10.86
C THR A 35 11.47 -5.29 9.50
N LEU A 36 11.48 -6.06 8.40
CA LEU A 36 11.34 -5.52 7.04
C LEU A 36 10.02 -4.78 6.86
N GLN A 37 8.90 -5.29 7.39
CA GLN A 37 7.61 -4.60 7.33
C GLN A 37 7.54 -3.35 8.20
N SER A 38 8.41 -3.21 9.19
CA SER A 38 8.52 -2.00 10.00
C SER A 38 9.35 -0.91 9.31
N MET A 39 10.20 -1.24 8.35
CA MET A 39 11.01 -0.27 7.61
C MET A 39 10.15 0.43 6.55
N SER A 40 10.08 1.77 6.59
CA SER A 40 9.21 2.56 5.71
C SER A 40 9.47 2.30 4.22
N ILE A 41 10.73 2.22 3.79
CA ILE A 41 11.08 1.98 2.38
C ILE A 41 10.54 0.63 1.89
N MET A 42 10.62 -0.41 2.72
CA MET A 42 10.24 -1.76 2.34
C MET A 42 8.72 -1.97 2.42
N SER A 43 8.08 -1.42 3.45
CA SER A 43 6.62 -1.48 3.59
C SER A 43 5.91 -0.69 2.48
N LEU A 44 6.41 0.50 2.14
CA LEU A 44 5.87 1.27 1.01
C LEU A 44 6.15 0.59 -0.32
N ALA A 45 7.34 0.04 -0.56
CA ALA A 45 7.64 -0.71 -1.78
C ALA A 45 6.71 -1.93 -1.96
N THR A 46 6.44 -2.66 -0.87
CA THR A 46 5.52 -3.80 -0.86
C THR A 46 4.08 -3.36 -1.17
N LEU A 47 3.64 -2.25 -0.57
CA LEU A 47 2.29 -1.71 -0.76
C LEU A 47 2.07 -1.18 -2.18
N LEU A 48 3.09 -0.54 -2.77
CA LEU A 48 3.05 0.05 -4.12
C LEU A 48 3.25 -0.98 -5.23
N ASP A 49 3.84 -2.16 -4.96
CA ASP A 49 3.97 -3.21 -5.97
C ASP A 49 2.57 -3.71 -6.37
N PRO A 50 2.17 -3.57 -7.66
CA PRO A 50 0.83 -3.95 -8.13
C PRO A 50 0.49 -5.43 -7.91
N ARG A 51 1.48 -6.29 -7.72
CA ARG A 51 1.33 -7.74 -7.51
C ARG A 51 1.04 -8.09 -6.05
N PHE A 52 1.61 -7.34 -5.12
CA PHE A 52 1.51 -7.63 -3.68
C PHE A 52 0.44 -6.76 -3.02
N LYS A 53 0.61 -5.43 -2.95
CA LYS A 53 -0.26 -4.55 -2.16
C LYS A 53 -0.38 -5.06 -0.71
N VAL A 54 -1.58 -4.99 -0.13
CA VAL A 54 -1.86 -5.45 1.25
C VAL A 54 -1.57 -6.94 1.47
N ILE A 55 -1.70 -7.81 0.46
CA ILE A 55 -1.41 -9.24 0.66
C ILE A 55 0.08 -9.59 0.75
N GLY A 56 0.95 -8.63 0.45
CA GLY A 56 2.39 -8.78 0.69
C GLY A 56 2.75 -8.66 2.17
N PHE A 57 1.80 -8.19 2.99
CA PHE A 57 1.99 -8.08 4.42
C PHE A 57 1.62 -9.39 5.12
N PHE A 58 2.40 -9.71 6.16
CA PHE A 58 2.14 -10.85 7.03
C PHE A 58 1.24 -10.40 8.17
N SER A 59 1.53 -9.23 8.76
CA SER A 59 0.67 -8.60 9.75
C SER A 59 -0.27 -7.58 9.11
N GLN A 60 -1.58 -7.73 9.36
CA GLN A 60 -2.59 -6.75 8.93
C GLN A 60 -2.34 -5.36 9.55
N THR A 61 -1.84 -5.31 10.79
CA THR A 61 -1.48 -4.05 11.47
C THR A 61 -0.37 -3.30 10.73
N LYS A 62 0.62 -4.03 10.21
CA LYS A 62 1.70 -3.40 9.43
C LYS A 62 1.21 -2.86 8.09
N ALA A 63 0.24 -3.54 7.46
CA ALA A 63 -0.40 -3.04 6.25
C ALA A 63 -1.17 -1.73 6.50
N THR A 64 -1.94 -1.63 7.59
CA THR A 64 -2.69 -0.41 7.92
C THR A 64 -1.77 0.74 8.30
N GLU A 65 -0.68 0.48 9.02
CA GLU A 65 0.38 1.46 9.29
C GLU A 65 1.00 1.99 7.99
N ALA A 66 1.34 1.11 7.05
CA ALA A 66 1.90 1.50 5.76
C ALA A 66 0.93 2.35 4.93
N ILE A 67 -0.36 2.01 4.92
CA ILE A 67 -1.41 2.80 4.26
C ILE A 67 -1.49 4.19 4.90
N LYS A 68 -1.61 4.26 6.24
CA LYS A 68 -1.70 5.54 6.97
C LYS A 68 -0.48 6.43 6.67
N ARG A 69 0.71 5.84 6.65
CA ARG A 69 1.94 6.55 6.32
C ARG A 69 1.90 7.08 4.88
N LEU A 70 1.59 6.24 3.90
CA LEU A 70 1.51 6.65 2.51
C LEU A 70 0.47 7.76 2.30
N THR A 71 -0.70 7.65 2.93
CA THR A 71 -1.73 8.69 2.92
C THR A 71 -1.20 10.02 3.46
N SER A 72 -0.44 10.01 4.56
CA SER A 72 0.14 11.23 5.13
C SER A 72 1.22 11.86 4.23
N GLU A 73 2.05 11.04 3.57
CA GLU A 73 3.05 11.53 2.61
C GLU A 73 2.37 12.11 1.36
N CYS A 74 1.34 11.44 0.82
CA CYS A 74 0.53 11.96 -0.28
C CYS A 74 -0.18 13.27 0.08
N ALA A 75 -0.77 13.37 1.27
CA ALA A 75 -1.40 14.60 1.74
C ALA A 75 -0.39 15.75 1.84
N THR A 76 0.84 15.47 2.25
CA THR A 76 1.92 16.48 2.31
C THR A 76 2.30 16.97 0.91
N ILE A 77 2.40 16.07 -0.07
CA ILE A 77 2.72 16.41 -1.47
C ILE A 77 1.60 17.21 -2.13
N ILE A 78 0.34 16.83 -1.93
CA ILE A 78 -0.80 17.56 -2.49
C ILE A 78 -0.84 18.99 -1.91
N ARG A 79 -0.63 19.12 -0.60
CA ARG A 79 -0.58 20.43 0.07
C ARG A 79 0.56 21.30 -0.47
N SER A 80 1.77 20.75 -0.64
CA SER A 80 2.92 21.53 -1.12
C SER A 80 2.74 22.00 -2.57
N LYS A 81 2.12 21.18 -3.43
CA LYS A 81 1.76 21.59 -4.80
C LYS A 81 0.76 22.73 -4.83
N GLN A 82 -0.22 22.72 -3.93
CA GLN A 82 -1.23 23.78 -3.85
C GLN A 82 -0.63 25.14 -3.43
N SER A 83 0.45 25.14 -2.64
CA SER A 83 1.20 26.35 -2.27
C SER A 83 2.16 26.85 -3.34
N THR A 84 2.56 26.02 -4.31
CA THR A 84 3.54 26.38 -5.35
C THR A 84 2.89 26.96 -6.61
N GLU A 85 1.59 26.73 -6.82
CA GLU A 85 0.80 27.34 -7.91
C GLU A 85 0.32 28.77 -7.57
N GLU A 86 1.19 29.60 -6.98
CA GLU A 86 1.05 31.05 -7.08
C GLU A 86 1.41 31.44 -8.52
N ILE A 87 0.37 31.65 -9.33
CA ILE A 87 0.42 32.23 -10.67
C ILE A 87 1.33 33.47 -10.61
N PRO A 88 2.31 33.67 -11.52
CA PRO A 88 3.01 34.92 -11.61
C PRO A 88 1.96 36.03 -11.73
N GLN A 89 1.93 36.95 -10.76
CA GLN A 89 1.06 38.12 -10.80
C GLN A 89 1.40 38.89 -12.08
N ALA A 90 0.67 38.59 -13.16
CA ALA A 90 0.73 39.33 -14.38
C ALA A 90 0.22 40.73 -14.02
N SER A 91 1.13 41.68 -13.92
CA SER A 91 0.80 43.09 -13.82
C SER A 91 0.20 43.50 -15.16
N THR A 92 -1.09 43.24 -15.36
CA THR A 92 -1.86 43.80 -16.46
C THR A 92 -2.75 44.88 -15.88
N SER A 93 -2.17 46.07 -15.72
CA SER A 93 -2.91 47.32 -15.72
C SER A 93 -3.54 47.49 -17.10
N HIS A 94 -4.76 46.99 -17.28
CA HIS A 94 -5.69 47.46 -18.29
C HIS A 94 -7.12 47.11 -17.88
N ASP A 95 -7.94 48.16 -17.74
CA ASP A 95 -9.39 48.08 -17.62
C ASP A 95 -9.98 47.21 -18.74
N VAL A 96 -10.35 45.98 -18.42
CA VAL A 96 -11.36 45.24 -19.18
C VAL A 96 -12.68 45.39 -18.43
N THR A 97 -13.30 46.55 -18.61
CA THR A 97 -14.70 46.77 -18.28
C THR A 97 -15.54 45.77 -19.08
N GLY A 98 -15.88 44.63 -18.46
CA GLY A 98 -16.70 43.59 -19.08
C GLY A 98 -16.05 42.21 -19.25
N GLY A 99 -15.09 41.83 -18.41
CA GLY A 99 -14.73 40.41 -18.24
C GLY A 99 -16.00 39.60 -17.93
N SER A 100 -16.39 38.75 -18.88
CA SER A 100 -17.71 38.11 -18.94
C SER A 100 -18.18 37.59 -17.58
N LYS A 101 -19.47 37.77 -17.23
CA LYS A 101 -20.09 37.20 -16.01
C LYS A 101 -19.78 35.70 -15.83
N LEU A 102 -19.42 35.01 -16.91
CA LEU A 102 -18.96 33.62 -16.92
C LEU A 102 -17.61 33.44 -16.23
N TRP A 103 -16.62 34.31 -16.46
CA TRP A 103 -15.31 34.25 -15.79
C TRP A 103 -15.44 34.50 -14.31
N HIS A 104 -16.25 35.49 -13.89
CA HIS A 104 -16.51 35.71 -12.48
C HIS A 104 -17.24 34.51 -11.84
N ARG A 105 -18.21 33.90 -12.53
CA ARG A 105 -18.88 32.68 -12.06
C ARG A 105 -17.92 31.50 -11.96
N LEU A 106 -17.01 31.35 -12.92
CA LEU A 106 -15.97 30.33 -12.91
C LEU A 106 -15.04 30.54 -11.71
N ASP A 107 -14.50 31.74 -11.52
CA ASP A 107 -13.62 32.04 -10.39
C ASP A 107 -14.33 31.82 -9.06
N THR A 108 -15.58 32.27 -8.93
CA THR A 108 -16.39 32.01 -7.73
C THR A 108 -16.56 30.50 -7.49
N SER A 109 -16.85 29.73 -8.55
CA SER A 109 -16.99 28.28 -8.45
C SER A 109 -15.66 27.59 -8.11
N VAL A 110 -14.54 28.06 -8.64
CA VAL A 110 -13.20 27.53 -8.36
C VAL A 110 -12.78 27.86 -6.92
N MET A 111 -13.06 29.06 -6.43
CA MET A 111 -12.77 29.47 -5.05
C MET A 111 -13.62 28.68 -4.05
N GLU A 112 -14.92 28.52 -4.30
CA GLU A 112 -15.78 27.70 -3.44
C GLU A 112 -15.39 26.22 -3.47
N ALA A 113 -15.05 25.67 -4.64
CA ALA A 113 -14.54 24.30 -4.74
C ALA A 113 -13.24 24.12 -3.93
N ARG A 114 -12.28 25.07 -4.04
CA ARG A 114 -11.03 25.09 -3.25
C ARG A 114 -11.30 25.17 -1.75
N LYS A 115 -12.34 25.90 -1.30
CA LYS A 115 -12.70 26.03 0.12
C LYS A 115 -13.17 24.71 0.73
N THR A 116 -13.81 23.85 -0.05
CA THR A 116 -14.29 22.53 0.40
C THR A 116 -13.24 21.41 0.26
N GLN A 117 -12.09 21.70 -0.32
CA GLN A 117 -11.09 20.68 -0.66
C GLN A 117 -10.32 20.24 0.58
N ASN A 118 -10.45 18.96 0.95
CA ASN A 118 -9.70 18.37 2.06
C ASN A 118 -8.59 17.48 1.51
N VAL A 119 -7.36 18.00 1.56
CA VAL A 119 -6.15 17.31 1.07
C VAL A 119 -5.97 15.90 1.65
N THR A 120 -6.35 15.70 2.92
CA THR A 120 -6.27 14.38 3.56
C THR A 120 -7.35 13.43 3.02
N ALA A 121 -8.54 13.95 2.72
CA ALA A 121 -9.61 13.16 2.10
C ALA A 121 -9.21 12.73 0.68
N ASP A 122 -8.67 13.64 -0.12
CA ASP A 122 -8.18 13.37 -1.48
C ASP A 122 -7.08 12.29 -1.45
N ALA A 123 -6.08 12.43 -0.57
CA ALA A 123 -5.05 11.42 -0.39
C ALA A 123 -5.63 10.06 0.04
N THR A 124 -6.62 10.05 0.92
CA THR A 124 -7.25 8.80 1.39
C THR A 124 -8.01 8.10 0.27
N VAL A 125 -8.74 8.85 -0.55
CA VAL A 125 -9.47 8.31 -1.71
C VAL A 125 -8.51 7.69 -2.72
N GLU A 126 -7.44 8.39 -3.06
CA GLU A 126 -6.43 7.89 -4.02
C GLU A 126 -5.73 6.62 -3.52
N ILE A 127 -5.26 6.61 -2.26
CA ILE A 127 -4.62 5.42 -1.70
C ILE A 127 -5.61 4.26 -1.58
N GLY A 128 -6.86 4.54 -1.18
CA GLY A 128 -7.93 3.55 -1.17
C GLY A 128 -8.17 2.93 -2.55
N ALA A 129 -8.17 3.74 -3.60
CA ALA A 129 -8.32 3.28 -4.98
C ALA A 129 -7.12 2.42 -5.43
N VAL A 130 -5.89 2.83 -5.13
CA VAL A 130 -4.66 2.06 -5.46
C VAL A 130 -4.68 0.69 -4.82
N VAL A 131 -5.04 0.61 -3.54
CA VAL A 131 -5.11 -0.64 -2.78
C VAL A 131 -6.24 -1.54 -3.31
N SER A 132 -7.41 -0.98 -3.59
CA SER A 132 -8.60 -1.71 -4.03
C SER A 132 -8.53 -2.18 -5.49
N LYS A 133 -7.70 -1.52 -6.32
CA LYS A 133 -7.51 -1.91 -7.72
C LYS A 133 -7.08 -3.39 -7.80
N LYS A 134 -7.53 -4.09 -8.85
CA LYS A 134 -7.13 -5.49 -9.06
C LYS A 134 -5.60 -5.62 -9.13
N ARG A 135 -5.05 -6.64 -8.47
CA ARG A 135 -3.61 -6.91 -8.49
C ARG A 135 -3.16 -7.51 -9.82
N ASN A 136 -1.89 -7.30 -10.15
CA ASN A 136 -1.25 -8.03 -11.24
C ASN A 136 -1.07 -9.51 -10.86
N ARG A 137 -1.19 -10.40 -11.85
CA ARG A 137 -1.20 -11.85 -11.62
C ARG A 137 0.19 -12.34 -11.18
N LEU A 138 0.25 -12.94 -10.00
CA LEU A 138 1.39 -13.76 -9.57
C LEU A 138 1.21 -15.21 -10.04
N LYS A 139 2.31 -15.94 -10.16
CA LYS A 139 2.25 -17.40 -10.40
C LYS A 139 1.52 -18.07 -9.22
N PRO A 140 0.66 -19.08 -9.46
CA PRO A 140 -0.11 -19.72 -8.38
C PRO A 140 0.75 -20.23 -7.22
N LYS A 141 1.90 -20.85 -7.53
CA LYS A 141 2.88 -21.32 -6.53
C LYS A 141 3.40 -20.21 -5.61
N THR A 142 3.50 -18.98 -6.09
CA THR A 142 3.95 -17.84 -5.28
C THR A 142 2.85 -17.34 -4.36
N VAL A 143 1.61 -17.30 -4.85
CA VAL A 143 0.43 -16.90 -4.05
C VAL A 143 0.21 -17.89 -2.91
N GLU A 144 0.33 -19.19 -3.19
CA GLU A 144 0.17 -20.23 -2.18
C GLU A 144 1.18 -20.10 -1.04
N LYS A 145 2.46 -19.83 -1.36
CA LYS A 145 3.50 -19.58 -0.34
C LYS A 145 3.19 -18.37 0.52
N LEU A 146 2.72 -17.27 -0.07
CA LEU A 146 2.31 -16.08 0.70
C LEU A 146 1.12 -16.38 1.61
N LEU A 147 0.12 -17.10 1.09
CA LEU A 147 -1.07 -17.44 1.83
C LEU A 147 -0.77 -18.42 2.97
N PHE A 148 0.14 -19.38 2.75
CA PHE A 148 0.63 -20.26 3.80
C PHE A 148 1.27 -19.45 4.94
N LEU A 149 2.18 -18.53 4.62
CA LEU A 149 2.84 -17.71 5.63
C LEU A 149 1.86 -16.83 6.42
N ASN A 150 0.81 -16.32 5.77
CA ASN A 150 -0.24 -15.51 6.40
C ASN A 150 -1.19 -16.38 7.27
N LYS A 151 -1.60 -17.57 6.79
CA LYS A 151 -2.51 -18.47 7.52
C LYS A 151 -1.94 -19.07 8.80
N ASN A 152 -0.62 -19.17 8.89
CA ASN A 152 0.02 -19.74 10.07
C ASN A 152 0.30 -18.69 11.14
N GLU A 153 -0.12 -17.42 10.99
CA GLU A 153 0.07 -16.33 11.97
C GLU A 153 -0.09 -16.78 13.42
#